data_AF-A0A392U2E9-F1
#
_entry.id   AF-A0A392U2E9-F1
#
_cell.length_a   1.000
_cell.length_b   1.000
_cell.length_c   1.000
_cell.angle_alpha   90.00
_cell.angle_beta   90.00
_cell.angle_gamma   90.00
#
_symmetry.space_group_name_H-M   'P 1'
#
loop_
_entity.id
_entity.type
_entity.pdbx_description
1 polymer ?
#
loop_
_entity_poly.entity_id
_entity_poly.type
_entity_poly.pdbx_seq_one_letter_code
_entity_poly.pdbx_strand_id
1 'polypeptide(L)' 'RKPNNNQFNTITADGSADSKNINTGIVIQDCQILPEAALFPVRFQIKSYLGRPWKAYARTVFMESTIGDFIHPDGWAPWA' A
#
# COMPACT_ATOMS: atom_id res chain seq x y z
N ARG A 1 -9.57 -5.27 0.24
CA ARG A 1 -10.53 -5.85 1.21
C ARG A 1 -11.19 -4.73 2.00
N LYS A 2 -12.44 -4.86 2.43
CA LYS A 2 -13.00 -3.97 3.47
C LYS A 2 -12.34 -4.27 4.84
N PRO A 3 -11.71 -3.30 5.51
CA PRO A 3 -11.11 -3.51 6.82
C PRO A 3 -12.17 -3.45 7.93
N ASN A 4 -11.77 -3.73 9.18
CA ASN A 4 -12.67 -3.58 10.33
C ASN A 4 -12.88 -2.09 10.66
N ASN A 5 -13.80 -1.79 11.57
CA ASN A 5 -14.04 -0.43 12.02
C ASN A 5 -12.74 0.21 12.56
N ASN A 6 -12.55 1.50 12.28
CA ASN A 6 -11.38 2.30 12.67
C ASN A 6 -10.04 1.83 12.09
N GLN A 7 -10.05 1.05 11.01
CA GLN A 7 -8.86 0.63 10.30
C GLN A 7 -8.78 1.26 8.90
N PHE A 8 -7.58 1.26 8.34
CA PHE A 8 -7.29 1.63 6.95
C PHE A 8 -6.54 0.49 6.27
N ASN A 9 -6.52 0.50 4.93
CA ASN A 9 -5.81 -0.51 4.15
C ASN A 9 -4.41 -0.03 3.76
N THR A 10 -3.45 -0.96 3.74
CA THR A 10 -2.15 -0.77 3.09
C THR A 10 -1.88 -1.99 2.22
N ILE A 11 -1.36 -1.80 1.01
CA ILE A 11 -1.02 -2.91 0.11
C ILE A 11 0.32 -3.52 0.53
N THR A 12 1.30 -2.69 0.90
CA THR A 12 2.63 -3.15 1.30
C THR A 12 3.05 -2.64 2.68
N ALA A 13 3.91 -3.40 3.34
CA ALA A 13 4.62 -2.99 4.54
C ALA A 13 6.05 -3.55 4.51
N ASP A 14 6.94 -2.94 3.73
CA ASP A 14 8.31 -3.43 3.58
C ASP A 14 9.10 -3.35 4.90
N GLY A 15 9.75 -4.47 5.24
CA GLY A 15 10.41 -4.72 6.52
C GLY A 15 11.93 -4.58 6.48
N SER A 16 12.49 -3.93 5.45
CA SER A 16 13.93 -3.74 5.31
C SER A 16 14.51 -2.92 6.49
N ALA A 17 15.11 -3.61 7.47
CA ALA A 17 15.51 -3.05 8.76
C ALA A 17 16.98 -2.67 8.86
N ASP A 18 17.88 -3.48 8.30
CA ASP A 18 19.26 -3.51 8.80
C ASP A 18 20.17 -2.45 8.17
N SER A 19 20.04 -2.12 6.87
CA SER A 19 20.77 -0.99 6.26
C SER A 19 20.24 -0.57 4.87
N LYS A 20 20.60 0.65 4.42
CA LYS A 20 20.40 1.10 3.02
C LYS A 20 21.11 0.22 1.98
N ASN A 21 22.16 -0.49 2.38
CA ASN A 21 23.06 -1.22 1.50
C ASN A 21 22.62 -2.68 1.26
N ILE A 22 21.54 -3.11 1.91
CA ILE A 22 20.91 -4.38 1.59
C ILE A 22 20.11 -4.21 0.31
N ASN A 23 20.07 -5.22 -0.56
CA ASN A 23 19.36 -5.18 -1.83
C ASN A 23 18.00 -5.88 -1.72
N THR A 24 17.15 -5.43 -0.79
CA THR A 24 15.79 -5.95 -0.55
C THR A 24 14.73 -4.88 -0.76
N GLY A 25 13.54 -5.30 -1.17
CA GLY A 25 12.38 -4.44 -1.33
C GLY A 25 11.25 -5.17 -2.04
N ILE A 26 10.14 -4.47 -2.27
CA ILE A 26 8.96 -5.01 -2.95
C ILE A 26 8.80 -4.33 -4.31
N VAL A 27 8.70 -5.11 -5.38
CA VAL A 27 8.38 -4.61 -6.72
C VAL A 27 7.06 -5.23 -7.18
N ILE A 28 6.09 -4.40 -7.49
CA ILE A 28 4.79 -4.79 -8.05
C ILE A 28 4.73 -4.25 -9.48
N GLN A 29 4.78 -5.16 -10.45
CA GLN A 29 4.85 -4.85 -11.87
C GLN A 29 3.75 -5.58 -12.64
N ASP A 30 3.16 -4.91 -13.63
CA ASP A 30 2.12 -5.49 -14.50
C ASP A 30 0.97 -6.13 -13.71
N CYS A 31 0.55 -5.43 -12.67
CA CYS A 31 -0.48 -5.88 -11.75
C CYS A 31 -1.74 -5.02 -11.85
N GLN A 32 -2.87 -5.61 -11.45
CA GLN A 32 -4.13 -4.89 -11.25
C GLN A 32 -4.39 -4.73 -9.75
N ILE A 33 -4.39 -3.48 -9.30
CA ILE A 33 -4.64 -3.11 -7.91
C ILE A 33 -6.06 -2.56 -7.85
N LEU A 34 -7.00 -3.41 -7.45
CA LEU A 34 -8.42 -3.12 -7.48
C LEU A 34 -9.06 -3.30 -6.10
N PRO A 35 -10.10 -2.51 -5.78
CA PRO A 35 -10.86 -2.72 -4.56
C PRO A 35 -11.67 -4.02 -4.66
N GLU A 36 -11.71 -4.76 -3.57
CA GLU A 36 -12.58 -5.93 -3.43
C GLU A 36 -14.06 -5.50 -3.38
N ALA A 37 -14.98 -6.39 -3.75
CA ALA A 37 -16.40 -6.07 -3.92
C ALA A 37 -17.03 -5.40 -2.69
N ALA A 38 -16.71 -5.85 -1.48
CA ALA A 38 -17.22 -5.23 -0.25
C ALA A 38 -16.58 -3.87 0.07
N LEU A 39 -15.41 -3.56 -0.48
CA LEU A 39 -14.75 -2.26 -0.33
C LEU A 39 -15.32 -1.23 -1.31
N PHE A 40 -15.64 -1.63 -2.54
CA PHE A 40 -16.01 -0.70 -3.63
C PHE A 40 -17.10 0.33 -3.27
N PRO A 41 -18.22 -0.02 -2.60
CA PRO A 41 -19.27 0.93 -2.24
C PRO A 41 -18.85 1.99 -1.22
N VAL A 42 -17.81 1.70 -0.42
CA VAL A 42 -17.32 2.55 0.67
C VAL A 42 -15.89 3.01 0.46
N ARG A 43 -15.34 2.82 -0.74
CA ARG A 43 -13.90 2.98 -1.03
C ARG A 43 -13.36 4.39 -0.82
N PHE A 44 -14.21 5.41 -0.90
CA PHE A 44 -13.85 6.80 -0.62
C PHE A 44 -14.04 7.20 0.86
N GLN A 45 -14.69 6.37 1.66
CA GLN A 45 -14.86 6.58 3.10
C GLN A 45 -13.74 5.88 3.90
N ILE A 46 -13.15 4.83 3.33
CA ILE A 46 -12.09 4.03 3.94
C ILE A 46 -10.76 4.33 3.27
N LYS A 47 -9.83 4.94 4.02
CA LYS A 47 -8.49 5.24 3.50
C LYS A 47 -7.76 3.95 3.11
N SER A 48 -7.19 3.95 1.91
CA SER A 48 -6.37 2.86 1.38
C SER A 48 -5.10 3.43 0.77
N TYR A 49 -3.95 2.81 1.03
CA TYR A 49 -2.64 3.31 0.63
C TYR A 49 -1.81 2.23 -0.08
N LEU A 50 -0.86 2.65 -0.90
CA LEU A 50 0.14 1.80 -1.56
C LEU A 50 1.01 1.06 -0.54
N GLY A 51 1.28 1.67 0.60
CA GLY A 51 1.95 1.01 1.70
C GLY A 51 2.28 1.93 2.86
N ARG A 52 3.01 1.37 3.82
CA ARG A 52 3.63 2.08 4.94
C ARG A 52 4.99 1.45 5.29
N PRO A 53 5.99 2.22 5.74
CA PRO A 53 7.33 1.69 5.98
C PRO A 53 7.39 0.97 7.34
N TRP A 54 7.37 -0.37 7.37
CA TRP A 54 7.51 -1.10 8.65
C TRP A 54 8.88 -0.86 9.29
N LYS A 55 9.90 -0.61 8.46
CA LYS A 55 11.27 -0.35 8.90
C LYS A 55 11.89 0.82 8.13
N ALA A 56 12.98 1.36 8.68
CA ALA A 56 13.58 2.63 8.26
C ALA A 56 14.10 2.65 6.80
N TYR A 57 14.38 1.49 6.21
CA TYR A 57 14.88 1.38 4.84
C TYR A 57 13.89 0.70 3.90
N ALA A 58 12.60 0.81 4.22
CA ALA A 58 11.51 0.31 3.40
C ALA A 58 11.61 0.83 1.96
N ARG A 59 11.60 -0.08 0.98
CA ARG A 59 11.61 0.25 -0.45
C ARG A 59 10.55 -0.55 -1.17
N THR A 60 9.60 0.16 -1.77
CA THR A 60 8.54 -0.44 -2.58
C THR A 60 8.40 0.34 -3.88
N VAL A 61 8.30 -0.36 -5.01
CA VAL A 61 8.03 0.20 -6.33
C VAL A 61 6.75 -0.42 -6.90
N PHE A 62 5.88 0.44 -7.43
CA PHE A 62 4.76 0.08 -8.28
C PHE A 62 5.06 0.62 -9.68
N MET A 63 5.06 -0.24 -10.70
CA MET A 63 5.35 0.17 -12.07
C MET A 63 4.50 -0.62 -13.06
N GLU A 64 4.20 0.00 -14.21
CA GLU A 64 3.40 -0.63 -15.28
C GLU A 64 2.12 -1.31 -14.77
N SER A 65 1.48 -0.77 -13.73
CA SER A 65 0.36 -1.39 -13.03
C SER A 65 -0.88 -0.52 -13.14
N THR A 66 -2.05 -1.14 -13.28
CA THR A 66 -3.32 -0.43 -13.22
C THR A 66 -3.75 -0.29 -11.78
N ILE A 67 -3.97 0.94 -11.32
CA ILE A 67 -4.38 1.24 -9.94
C ILE A 67 -5.79 1.85 -10.00
N GLY A 68 -6.73 1.23 -9.28
CA GLY A 68 -8.08 1.75 -9.14
C GLY A 68 -8.15 3.08 -8.38
N ASP A 69 -9.31 3.72 -8.43
CA ASP A 69 -9.58 5.06 -7.89
C ASP A 69 -9.61 5.16 -6.35
N PHE A 70 -9.39 4.06 -5.63
CA PHE A 70 -9.59 3.96 -4.18
C PHE A 70 -8.35 4.30 -3.34
N ILE A 71 -7.19 4.50 -3.97
CA ILE A 71 -5.98 4.89 -3.26
C ILE A 71 -6.11 6.36 -2.83
N HIS A 72 -5.85 6.62 -1.55
CA HIS A 72 -5.84 7.95 -0.99
C HIS A 72 -4.81 8.83 -1.73
N PRO A 73 -5.10 10.11 -2.02
CA PRO A 73 -4.20 10.97 -2.79
C PRO A 73 -2.76 11.08 -2.26
N ASP A 74 -2.57 10.98 -0.94
CA ASP A 74 -1.22 10.94 -0.33
C ASP A 74 -0.36 9.76 -0.82
N GLY A 75 -0.97 8.72 -1.37
CA GLY A 75 -0.32 7.50 -1.88
C GLY A 75 0.17 6.57 -0.78
N TRP A 76 0.91 7.08 0.19
CA TRP A 76 1.58 6.34 1.26
C TRP A 76 1.13 6.80 2.65
N ALA A 77 1.06 5.86 3.59
CA ALA A 77 0.79 6.18 4.99
C ALA A 77 2.10 6.21 5.80
N PRO A 78 2.25 7.15 6.75
CA PRO A 78 3.34 7.09 7.72
C PRO A 78 3.20 5.82 8.59
N TRP A 79 4.32 5.36 9.12
CA TRP A 79 4.31 4.26 10.09
C TRP A 79 3.97 4.74 11.50
N ALA A 80 4.55 5.88 11.90
CA ALA A 80 4.34 6.59 13.16
C ALA A 80 4.17 8.09 12.86
#